data_AF-A0A819T429-F1
#
_entry.id   AF-A0A819T429-F1
#
_cell.length_a   1.000
_cell.length_b   1.000
_cell.length_c   1.000
_cell.angle_alpha   90.00
_cell.angle_beta   90.00
_cell.angle_gamma   90.00
#
_symmetry.space_group_name_H-M   'P 1'
#
loop_
_entity.id
_entity.type
_entity.pdbx_description
1 polymer ?
#
loop_
_entity_poly.entity_id
_entity_poly.type
_entity_poly.pdbx_seq_one_letter_code
_entity_poly.pdbx_strand_id
1 'polypeptide(L)'
;MSVDDENDDRMLEAMVNNSLLPTNQLKECTSKEEADLILRIRRTILHLDEDPTNDRSSPKNDTILSSSPTTSTIALSTATLDFKIERAKQKYAAGSLEEAFYECWKIPSEQRPLEIWKLGGECCKKLRVFAVAQRWFSEAIHVCRSNNTDLNIKLEQARIARFFNNYLTQYPMIDIRIDQRGKGIYAKRVISPGEDIFTDIPIVHAQTVDTLSISPSCTTCTTSLLTPVVYFEASWSRMPEKLQRQIEEYWPTITPISCPYCPFELYCSELCRDKAWNSYHRILCPSINPETTELYQFCANKQIIVRETWNSIFSPMVLAKLIAMIILNIVNSVQDNDTSNGIDLNHSFTVEETDEGPLEHAKETFSEFISSGDPTYIRTIPRMLKIMRNIFNHPSMPVHYEFNEQEFNYRFYQIACNAQSFSSPTYATTIYTRFLYNIRQRDKSGLYKTLQTYLKGEPVDQVFGGLFPLQSSINHSCDNSCEIMDCQVTPEAAGIKVRCKHQLKPGDELTINYVDLALGRRARRAMLKRAYNFWCECQRCTFEGDDAYSCTECKTLSPVIDNPNPNLTNGNAPFRKPFPACSRCRNAWYCSSACQKQAWKQGHKLICRDWTKERSSSSAN
;
A
#
# COMPACT_ATOMS: atom_id res chain seq x y z
N MET A 1 -5.54 35.04 -64.41
CA MET A 1 -4.42 34.79 -63.48
C MET A 1 -4.66 35.67 -62.27
N SER A 2 -4.57 35.07 -61.08
CA SER A 2 -4.91 35.56 -59.73
C SER A 2 -6.40 35.75 -59.39
N VAL A 3 -6.72 35.35 -58.14
CA VAL A 3 -7.85 35.71 -57.25
C VAL A 3 -9.08 34.78 -57.32
N ASP A 4 -9.44 33.95 -56.34
CA ASP A 4 -8.87 33.61 -55.02
C ASP A 4 -9.40 32.23 -54.56
N ASP A 5 -8.48 31.32 -54.25
CA ASP A 5 -8.65 30.04 -53.54
C ASP A 5 -9.00 30.22 -52.04
N GLU A 6 -9.16 31.45 -51.54
CA GLU A 6 -9.35 31.73 -50.11
C GLU A 6 -10.76 31.44 -49.55
N ASN A 7 -11.75 31.18 -50.42
CA ASN A 7 -13.14 31.00 -49.98
C ASN A 7 -13.52 29.53 -49.69
N ASP A 8 -12.85 28.56 -50.32
CA ASP A 8 -13.14 27.13 -50.09
C ASP A 8 -12.45 26.59 -48.83
N ASP A 9 -11.24 27.06 -48.51
CA ASP A 9 -10.55 26.70 -47.25
C ASP A 9 -11.26 27.29 -46.01
N ARG A 10 -11.87 28.49 -46.13
CA ARG A 10 -12.66 29.09 -45.04
C ARG A 10 -14.03 28.41 -44.85
N MET A 11 -14.61 27.82 -45.90
CA MET A 11 -15.83 27.01 -45.75
C MET A 11 -15.54 25.63 -45.13
N LEU A 12 -14.40 25.01 -45.43
CA LEU A 12 -13.96 23.78 -44.77
C LEU A 12 -13.60 24.00 -43.29
N GLU A 13 -12.93 25.11 -42.94
CA GLU A 13 -12.71 25.47 -41.54
C GLU A 13 -14.01 25.83 -40.79
N ALA A 14 -14.97 26.46 -41.46
CA ALA A 14 -16.27 26.81 -40.86
C ALA A 14 -17.20 25.60 -40.67
N MET A 15 -17.13 24.59 -41.54
CA MET A 15 -17.93 23.36 -41.43
C MET A 15 -17.35 22.35 -40.44
N VAL A 16 -16.06 22.44 -40.09
CA VAL A 16 -15.41 21.61 -39.06
C VAL A 16 -15.61 22.16 -37.63
N ASN A 17 -15.89 23.46 -37.49
CA ASN A 17 -16.02 24.11 -36.18
C ASN A 17 -17.44 24.05 -35.57
N ASN A 18 -18.44 23.51 -36.26
CA ASN A 18 -19.84 23.64 -35.83
C ASN A 18 -20.60 22.30 -35.76
N SER A 19 -20.08 21.35 -34.99
CA SER A 19 -20.83 20.15 -34.58
C SER A 19 -20.82 20.00 -33.06
N LEU A 20 -22.00 20.22 -32.47
CA LEU A 20 -22.42 20.04 -31.06
C LEU A 20 -22.01 21.17 -30.10
N LEU A 21 -23.02 21.70 -29.38
CA LEU A 21 -22.88 22.72 -28.34
C LEU A 21 -21.74 22.39 -27.35
N PRO A 22 -20.88 23.35 -26.95
CA PRO A 22 -19.64 23.12 -26.20
C PRO A 22 -19.78 22.41 -24.84
N THR A 23 -20.98 22.44 -24.27
CA THR A 23 -21.35 21.83 -22.99
C THR A 23 -21.53 20.32 -23.06
N ASN A 24 -21.83 19.74 -24.22
CA ASN A 24 -22.00 18.28 -24.36
C ASN A 24 -20.66 17.53 -24.42
N GLN A 25 -19.56 18.13 -24.87
CA GLN A 25 -18.25 17.45 -24.90
C GLN A 25 -17.59 17.37 -23.51
N LEU A 26 -17.89 18.26 -22.57
CA LEU A 26 -17.42 18.11 -21.18
C LEU A 26 -18.01 16.87 -20.51
N LYS A 27 -19.11 16.31 -21.02
CA LYS A 27 -19.65 15.01 -20.57
C LYS A 27 -18.77 13.82 -20.98
N GLU A 28 -17.88 13.99 -21.96
CA GLU A 28 -16.84 13.00 -22.30
C GLU A 28 -15.60 13.15 -21.40
N CYS A 29 -15.50 14.23 -20.61
CA CYS A 29 -14.50 14.31 -19.57
C CYS A 29 -14.84 13.30 -18.49
N THR A 30 -13.78 12.68 -18.04
CA THR A 30 -13.88 11.37 -17.44
C THR A 30 -13.37 11.45 -15.99
N SER A 31 -12.87 12.62 -15.59
CA SER A 31 -12.49 13.06 -14.25
C SER A 31 -12.59 14.58 -14.15
N LYS A 32 -12.66 15.10 -12.91
CA LYS A 32 -12.64 16.55 -12.64
C LYS A 32 -11.34 17.19 -13.13
N GLU A 33 -10.19 16.53 -12.95
CA GLU A 33 -8.90 17.04 -13.41
C GLU A 33 -8.81 17.13 -14.94
N GLU A 34 -9.44 16.19 -15.66
CA GLU A 34 -9.55 16.27 -17.12
C GLU A 34 -10.45 17.43 -17.55
N ALA A 35 -11.60 17.61 -16.88
CA ALA A 35 -12.49 18.73 -17.13
C ALA A 35 -11.80 20.07 -16.86
N ASP A 36 -11.09 20.20 -15.74
CA ASP A 36 -10.33 21.40 -15.37
C ASP A 36 -9.22 21.70 -16.39
N LEU A 37 -8.50 20.67 -16.86
CA LEU A 37 -7.50 20.81 -17.91
C LEU A 37 -8.14 21.30 -19.22
N ILE A 38 -9.24 20.70 -19.65
CA ILE A 38 -9.95 21.11 -20.87
C ILE A 38 -10.50 22.54 -20.75
N LEU A 39 -11.07 22.91 -19.60
CA LEU A 39 -11.54 24.27 -19.34
C LEU A 39 -10.39 25.28 -19.39
N ARG A 40 -9.25 24.95 -18.78
CA ARG A 40 -8.03 25.76 -18.84
C ARG A 40 -7.53 25.95 -20.27
N ILE A 41 -7.48 24.87 -21.06
CA ILE A 41 -7.10 24.89 -22.48
C ILE A 41 -8.05 25.80 -23.26
N ARG A 42 -9.36 25.66 -23.07
CA ARG A 42 -10.38 26.48 -23.75
C ARG A 42 -10.19 27.97 -23.44
N ARG A 43 -9.93 28.34 -22.18
CA ARG A 43 -9.66 29.73 -21.78
C ARG A 43 -8.37 30.29 -22.40
N THR A 44 -7.33 29.47 -22.52
CA THR A 44 -6.00 29.91 -22.94
C THR A 44 -5.85 29.97 -24.46
N ILE A 45 -6.47 29.05 -25.19
CA ILE A 45 -6.25 28.86 -26.65
C ILE A 45 -7.43 29.37 -27.50
N LEU A 46 -8.67 29.36 -27.00
CA LEU A 46 -9.85 29.69 -27.81
C LEU A 46 -10.41 31.09 -27.58
N HIS A 47 -9.87 31.87 -26.62
CA HIS A 47 -10.39 33.21 -26.25
C HIS A 47 -11.92 33.26 -26.06
N LEU A 48 -12.51 32.17 -25.58
CA LEU A 48 -13.93 32.12 -25.24
C LEU A 48 -14.09 32.67 -23.82
N ASP A 49 -14.42 33.95 -23.71
CA ASP A 49 -14.82 34.57 -22.44
C ASP A 49 -16.11 33.90 -21.92
N GLU A 50 -16.10 33.47 -20.65
CA GLU A 50 -17.33 33.17 -19.93
C GLU A 50 -17.98 34.51 -19.51
N ASP A 51 -19.09 34.91 -20.13
CA ASP A 51 -19.96 35.95 -19.55
C ASP A 51 -21.00 35.30 -18.63
N PRO A 52 -20.89 35.40 -17.29
CA PRO A 52 -21.77 34.70 -16.36
C PRO A 52 -23.09 35.45 -16.09
N THR A 53 -23.46 36.46 -16.89
CA THR A 53 -24.55 37.36 -16.53
C THR A 53 -25.51 37.72 -17.66
N ASN A 54 -26.20 36.75 -18.25
CA ASN A 54 -27.53 37.01 -18.83
C ASN A 54 -28.26 35.71 -19.21
N ASP A 55 -29.16 35.23 -18.36
CA ASP A 55 -30.54 35.03 -18.79
C ASP A 55 -31.48 34.94 -17.58
N ARG A 56 -32.00 36.10 -17.16
CA ARG A 56 -33.25 36.18 -16.40
C ARG A 56 -34.37 36.37 -17.42
N SER A 57 -34.91 35.28 -17.94
CA SER A 57 -36.29 35.29 -18.47
C SER A 57 -36.90 33.89 -18.46
N SER A 58 -37.85 33.66 -17.56
CA SER A 58 -38.76 32.52 -17.64
C SER A 58 -39.72 32.71 -18.81
N PRO A 59 -40.18 31.60 -19.43
CA PRO A 59 -41.60 31.33 -19.32
C PRO A 59 -41.92 29.88 -18.95
N LYS A 60 -43.12 29.76 -18.36
CA LYS A 60 -43.76 28.58 -17.78
C LYS A 60 -44.17 27.55 -18.83
N ASN A 61 -44.27 26.30 -18.34
CA ASN A 61 -45.10 25.18 -18.80
C ASN A 61 -44.86 24.69 -20.24
N ASP A 62 -44.23 23.52 -20.35
CA ASP A 62 -44.82 22.43 -21.15
C ASP A 62 -44.38 21.05 -20.64
N THR A 63 -45.40 20.31 -20.21
CA THR A 63 -45.63 18.87 -20.17
C THR A 63 -44.45 17.91 -20.40
N ILE A 64 -44.15 17.13 -19.36
CA ILE A 64 -43.29 15.95 -19.36
C ILE A 64 -43.85 14.90 -20.33
N LEU A 65 -43.13 14.64 -21.42
CA LEU A 65 -43.26 13.43 -22.23
C LEU A 65 -41.91 12.71 -22.24
N SER A 66 -41.93 11.54 -21.62
CA SER A 66 -40.85 10.57 -21.51
C SER A 66 -40.29 10.20 -22.89
N SER A 67 -39.02 10.49 -23.15
CA SER A 67 -38.19 9.70 -24.05
C SER A 67 -36.71 9.97 -23.75
N SER A 68 -35.97 8.90 -23.46
CA SER A 68 -34.53 8.91 -23.22
C SER A 68 -33.77 9.43 -24.45
N PRO A 69 -32.79 10.34 -24.32
CA PRO A 69 -31.94 10.71 -25.45
C PRO A 69 -30.87 9.63 -25.62
N THR A 70 -31.03 8.77 -26.62
CA THR A 70 -29.92 8.01 -27.19
C THR A 70 -28.97 8.99 -27.89
N THR A 71 -27.84 9.30 -27.25
CA THR A 71 -26.75 10.04 -27.89
C THR A 71 -26.15 9.19 -29.02
N SER A 72 -26.56 9.48 -30.25
CA SER A 72 -25.89 9.02 -31.47
C SER A 72 -24.62 9.85 -31.66
N THR A 73 -23.46 9.30 -31.26
CA THR A 73 -22.16 9.90 -31.54
C THR A 73 -21.89 9.77 -33.04
N ILE A 74 -21.86 10.91 -33.75
CA ILE A 74 -21.60 10.92 -35.20
C ILE A 74 -20.16 10.41 -35.44
N ALA A 75 -20.02 9.33 -36.20
CA ALA A 75 -18.71 8.80 -36.58
C ALA A 75 -17.96 9.80 -37.49
N LEU A 76 -16.70 10.09 -37.18
CA LEU A 76 -15.83 10.91 -38.03
C LEU A 76 -15.52 10.14 -39.32
N SER A 77 -15.42 10.87 -40.43
CA SER A 77 -14.89 10.29 -41.67
C SER A 77 -13.41 9.95 -41.50
N THR A 78 -12.90 8.98 -42.27
CA THR A 78 -11.48 8.61 -42.25
C THR A 78 -10.56 9.80 -42.52
N ALA A 79 -10.90 10.65 -43.49
CA ALA A 79 -10.11 11.85 -43.82
C ALA A 79 -10.08 12.86 -42.66
N THR A 80 -11.22 13.07 -41.97
CA THR A 80 -11.28 13.97 -40.81
C THR A 80 -10.50 13.40 -39.62
N LEU A 81 -10.53 12.07 -39.43
CA LEU A 81 -9.78 11.40 -38.38
C LEU A 81 -8.27 11.51 -38.62
N ASP A 82 -7.80 11.18 -39.83
CA ASP A 82 -6.38 11.26 -40.20
C ASP A 82 -5.84 12.69 -40.06
N PHE A 83 -6.63 13.69 -40.48
CA PHE A 83 -6.27 15.11 -40.31
C PHE A 83 -6.10 15.49 -38.83
N LYS A 84 -7.05 15.09 -37.96
CA LYS A 84 -6.95 15.35 -36.51
C LYS A 84 -5.74 14.66 -35.89
N ILE A 85 -5.43 13.44 -36.32
CA ILE A 85 -4.26 12.69 -35.86
C ILE A 85 -2.96 13.40 -36.20
N GLU A 86 -2.78 13.79 -37.46
CA GLU A 86 -1.56 14.48 -37.90
C GLU A 86 -1.42 15.87 -37.26
N ARG A 87 -2.53 16.60 -37.11
CA ARG A 87 -2.54 17.88 -36.39
C ARG A 87 -2.10 17.71 -34.93
N ALA A 88 -2.58 16.69 -34.22
CA ALA A 88 -2.14 16.40 -32.86
C ALA A 88 -0.64 16.11 -32.78
N LYS A 89 -0.11 15.28 -33.70
CA LYS A 89 1.32 14.95 -33.79
C LYS A 89 2.17 16.20 -34.06
N GLN A 90 1.75 17.06 -34.98
CA GLN A 90 2.44 18.31 -35.30
C GLN A 90 2.49 19.27 -34.09
N LYS A 91 1.37 19.45 -33.39
CA LYS A 91 1.31 20.28 -32.18
C LYS A 91 2.22 19.75 -31.07
N TYR A 92 2.25 18.43 -30.88
CA TYR A 92 3.15 17.81 -29.92
C TYR A 92 4.63 18.01 -30.29
N ALA A 93 4.99 17.82 -31.56
CA ALA A 93 6.34 18.06 -32.06
C ALA A 93 6.78 19.53 -31.93
N ALA A 94 5.84 20.46 -32.04
CA ALA A 94 6.07 21.90 -31.81
C ALA A 94 6.20 22.27 -30.31
N GLY A 95 5.97 21.33 -29.38
CA GLY A 95 6.00 21.57 -27.94
C GLY A 95 4.70 22.19 -27.37
N SER A 96 3.67 22.39 -28.19
CA SER A 96 2.35 22.89 -27.77
C SER A 96 1.51 21.77 -27.14
N LEU A 97 1.90 21.34 -25.94
CA LEU A 97 1.33 20.14 -25.28
C LEU A 97 -0.16 20.25 -24.97
N GLU A 98 -0.62 21.42 -24.52
CA GLU A 98 -2.03 21.69 -24.23
C GLU A 98 -2.89 21.59 -25.51
N GLU A 99 -2.43 22.19 -26.61
CA GLU A 99 -3.09 22.10 -27.91
C GLU A 99 -3.06 20.67 -28.47
N ALA A 100 -1.92 19.99 -28.36
CA ALA A 100 -1.78 18.60 -28.80
C ALA A 100 -2.75 17.66 -28.07
N PHE A 101 -2.85 17.80 -26.74
CA PHE A 101 -3.82 17.05 -25.94
C PHE A 101 -5.25 17.35 -26.36
N TYR A 102 -5.57 18.63 -26.59
CA TYR A 102 -6.90 19.04 -27.05
C TYR A 102 -7.27 18.44 -28.41
N GLU A 103 -6.33 18.36 -29.35
CA GLU A 103 -6.55 17.67 -30.63
C GLU A 103 -6.80 16.18 -30.44
N CYS A 104 -6.06 15.51 -29.54
CA CYS A 104 -6.33 14.11 -29.18
C CYS A 104 -7.72 13.94 -28.56
N TRP A 105 -8.10 14.82 -27.63
CA TRP A 105 -9.36 14.74 -26.88
C TRP A 105 -10.59 14.99 -27.77
N LYS A 106 -10.48 15.86 -28.78
CA LYS A 106 -11.54 16.14 -29.79
C LYS A 106 -11.91 14.94 -30.69
N ILE A 107 -11.17 13.83 -30.61
CA ILE A 107 -11.53 12.57 -31.27
C ILE A 107 -12.42 11.80 -30.28
N PRO A 108 -13.63 11.36 -30.65
CA PRO A 108 -14.49 10.57 -29.77
C PRO A 108 -13.76 9.32 -29.25
N SER A 109 -13.98 8.96 -27.97
CA SER A 109 -13.28 7.86 -27.29
C SER A 109 -13.30 6.55 -28.07
N GLU A 110 -14.43 6.22 -28.69
CA GLU A 110 -14.64 4.97 -29.44
C GLU A 110 -13.84 4.92 -30.75
N GLN A 111 -13.40 6.09 -31.23
CA GLN A 111 -12.70 6.27 -32.50
C GLN A 111 -11.21 6.61 -32.33
N ARG A 112 -10.73 6.78 -31.09
CA ARG A 112 -9.32 7.09 -30.82
C ARG A 112 -8.44 5.86 -31.11
N PRO A 113 -7.53 5.91 -32.11
CA PRO A 113 -6.58 4.83 -32.32
C PRO A 113 -5.52 4.81 -31.21
N LEU A 114 -4.78 3.69 -31.13
CA LEU A 114 -3.74 3.45 -30.13
C LEU A 114 -2.73 4.61 -30.01
N GLU A 115 -2.28 5.15 -31.13
CA GLU A 115 -1.33 6.26 -31.18
C GLU A 115 -1.86 7.55 -30.55
N ILE A 116 -3.16 7.80 -30.61
CA ILE A 116 -3.78 8.97 -30.00
C ILE A 116 -3.92 8.81 -28.50
N TRP A 117 -4.33 7.62 -28.03
CA TRP A 117 -4.32 7.32 -26.61
C TRP A 117 -2.91 7.47 -26.01
N LYS A 118 -1.88 6.97 -26.72
CA LYS A 118 -0.48 7.16 -26.36
C LYS A 118 -0.07 8.63 -26.31
N LEU A 119 -0.39 9.40 -27.35
CA LEU A 119 0.02 10.78 -27.48
C LEU A 119 -0.62 11.67 -26.42
N GLY A 120 -1.93 11.51 -26.17
CA GLY A 120 -2.62 12.27 -25.13
C GLY A 120 -2.08 11.95 -23.73
N GLY A 121 -1.80 10.68 -23.44
CA GLY A 121 -1.14 10.29 -22.18
C GLY A 121 0.24 10.93 -22.00
N GLU A 122 1.06 11.00 -23.05
CA GLU A 122 2.37 11.69 -23.01
C GLU A 122 2.23 13.21 -22.83
N CYS A 123 1.23 13.84 -23.46
CA CYS A 123 0.92 15.26 -23.24
C CYS A 123 0.59 15.51 -21.77
N CYS A 124 -0.38 14.78 -21.19
CA CYS A 124 -0.78 14.92 -19.80
C CYS A 124 0.38 14.66 -18.83
N LYS A 125 1.24 13.67 -19.11
CA LYS A 125 2.42 13.38 -18.29
C LYS A 125 3.39 14.58 -18.28
N LYS A 126 3.68 15.17 -19.44
CA LYS A 126 4.53 16.36 -19.55
C LYS A 126 3.90 17.61 -18.92
N LEU A 127 2.57 17.73 -19.00
CA LEU A 127 1.78 18.78 -18.32
C LEU A 127 1.63 18.55 -16.81
N ARG A 128 2.13 17.43 -16.29
CA ARG A 128 2.04 17.01 -14.87
C ARG A 128 0.61 16.75 -14.38
N VAL A 129 -0.30 16.39 -15.29
CA VAL A 129 -1.67 15.98 -14.98
C VAL A 129 -1.72 14.45 -14.95
N PHE A 130 -1.10 13.87 -13.91
CA PHE A 130 -0.75 12.44 -13.89
C PHE A 130 -1.93 11.48 -13.77
N ALA A 131 -3.03 11.88 -13.12
CA ALA A 131 -4.25 11.08 -13.07
C ALA A 131 -4.85 10.88 -14.47
N VAL A 132 -4.93 11.96 -15.25
CA VAL A 132 -5.39 11.92 -16.66
C VAL A 132 -4.40 11.13 -17.52
N ALA A 133 -3.09 11.33 -17.34
CA ALA A 133 -2.07 10.57 -18.06
C ALA A 133 -2.19 9.06 -17.81
N GLN A 134 -2.35 8.65 -16.55
CA GLN A 134 -2.56 7.26 -16.15
C GLN A 134 -3.77 6.68 -16.89
N ARG A 135 -4.91 7.36 -16.87
CA ARG A 135 -6.12 6.88 -17.55
C ARG A 135 -5.92 6.71 -19.05
N TRP A 136 -5.33 7.70 -19.71
CA TRP A 136 -5.06 7.64 -21.15
C TRP A 136 -4.12 6.48 -21.52
N PHE A 137 -3.14 6.15 -20.68
CA PHE A 137 -2.31 4.96 -20.87
C PHE A 137 -3.06 3.65 -20.60
N SER A 138 -3.98 3.61 -19.62
CA SER A 138 -4.84 2.44 -19.39
C SER A 138 -5.72 2.14 -20.61
N GLU A 139 -6.35 3.17 -21.20
CA GLU A 139 -7.13 3.04 -22.43
C GLU A 139 -6.27 2.61 -23.62
N ALA A 140 -5.04 3.14 -23.73
CA ALA A 140 -4.09 2.70 -24.75
C ALA A 140 -3.80 1.19 -24.65
N ILE A 141 -3.63 0.65 -23.44
CA ILE A 141 -3.41 -0.78 -23.22
C ILE A 141 -4.64 -1.59 -23.62
N HIS A 142 -5.84 -1.14 -23.23
CA HIS A 142 -7.11 -1.78 -23.58
C HIS A 142 -7.28 -1.88 -25.12
N VAL A 143 -7.01 -0.80 -25.85
CA VAL A 143 -7.08 -0.77 -27.32
C VAL A 143 -5.97 -1.62 -27.98
N CYS A 144 -4.77 -1.70 -27.39
CA CYS A 144 -3.64 -2.45 -27.94
C CYS A 144 -3.91 -3.96 -28.05
N ARG A 145 -4.81 -4.52 -27.21
CA ARG A 145 -5.22 -5.95 -27.16
C ARG A 145 -4.06 -6.96 -27.09
N SER A 146 -2.85 -6.49 -26.76
CA SER A 146 -1.60 -7.26 -26.72
C SER A 146 -0.70 -6.69 -25.63
N ASN A 147 0.11 -7.55 -25.01
CA ASN A 147 1.01 -7.13 -23.94
C ASN A 147 2.11 -6.20 -24.50
N ASN A 148 2.04 -4.92 -24.17
CA ASN A 148 2.96 -3.90 -24.67
C ASN A 148 3.80 -3.34 -23.52
N THR A 149 5.04 -3.80 -23.41
CA THR A 149 5.96 -3.43 -22.32
C THR A 149 6.17 -1.91 -22.20
N ASP A 150 6.27 -1.19 -23.32
CA ASP A 150 6.44 0.27 -23.33
C ASP A 150 5.23 0.99 -22.73
N LEU A 151 4.01 0.58 -23.09
CA LEU A 151 2.78 1.13 -22.51
C LEU A 151 2.67 0.86 -21.02
N ASN A 152 2.99 -0.36 -20.58
CA ASN A 152 2.98 -0.71 -19.16
C ASN A 152 3.97 0.17 -18.37
N ILE A 153 5.18 0.41 -18.92
CA ILE A 153 6.15 1.32 -18.31
C ILE A 153 5.60 2.75 -18.23
N LYS A 154 4.95 3.25 -19.29
CA LYS A 154 4.37 4.60 -19.32
C LYS A 154 3.23 4.77 -18.31
N LEU A 155 2.32 3.80 -18.23
CA LEU A 155 1.24 3.77 -17.24
C LEU A 155 1.81 3.85 -15.83
N GLU A 156 2.79 3.00 -15.53
CA GLU A 156 3.38 2.97 -14.20
C GLU A 156 4.23 4.22 -13.89
N GLN A 157 4.89 4.83 -14.88
CA GLN A 157 5.53 6.15 -14.70
C GLN A 157 4.51 7.23 -14.33
N ALA A 158 3.33 7.24 -14.96
CA ALA A 158 2.26 8.16 -14.60
C ALA A 158 1.75 7.90 -13.17
N ARG A 159 1.56 6.63 -12.78
CA ARG A 159 1.21 6.25 -11.41
C ARG A 159 2.27 6.70 -10.40
N ILE A 160 3.56 6.47 -10.68
CA ILE A 160 4.64 6.91 -9.79
C ILE A 160 4.58 8.42 -9.59
N ALA A 161 4.45 9.17 -10.68
CA ALA A 161 4.40 10.62 -10.60
C ALA A 161 3.13 11.12 -9.89
N ARG A 162 1.99 10.43 -10.02
CA ARG A 162 0.75 10.74 -9.31
C ARG A 162 0.89 10.54 -7.80
N PHE A 163 1.35 9.37 -7.36
CA PHE A 163 1.32 8.98 -5.95
C PHE A 163 2.57 9.41 -5.18
N PHE A 164 3.72 9.51 -5.84
CA PHE A 164 5.02 9.65 -5.17
C PHE A 164 5.69 11.00 -5.33
N ASN A 165 5.21 11.90 -6.19
CA ASN A 165 5.88 13.19 -6.41
C ASN A 165 6.05 14.02 -5.13
N ASN A 166 5.06 14.00 -4.23
CA ASN A 166 5.16 14.70 -2.95
C ASN A 166 6.29 14.12 -2.10
N TYR A 167 6.36 12.79 -2.00
CA TYR A 167 7.44 12.09 -1.30
C TYR A 167 8.81 12.36 -1.95
N LEU A 168 8.92 12.32 -3.27
CA LEU A 168 10.17 12.56 -3.99
C LEU A 168 10.64 14.03 -3.90
N THR A 169 9.71 14.96 -3.72
CA THR A 169 10.02 16.36 -3.42
C THR A 169 10.54 16.50 -2.00
N GLN A 170 9.92 15.82 -1.04
CA GLN A 170 10.35 15.79 0.36
C GLN A 170 11.71 15.08 0.54
N TYR A 171 11.97 14.03 -0.22
CA TYR A 171 13.17 13.19 -0.14
C TYR A 171 13.95 13.20 -1.46
N PRO A 172 14.63 14.31 -1.81
CA PRO A 172 15.26 14.49 -3.12
C PRO A 172 16.48 13.57 -3.37
N MET A 173 16.93 12.86 -2.33
CA MET A 173 18.05 11.91 -2.37
C MET A 173 17.67 10.54 -2.93
N ILE A 174 16.38 10.26 -3.11
CA ILE A 174 15.88 9.00 -3.67
C ILE A 174 15.08 9.24 -4.95
N ASP A 175 14.93 8.19 -5.72
CA ASP A 175 14.12 8.11 -6.93
C ASP A 175 13.31 6.81 -6.90
N ILE A 176 12.16 6.77 -7.57
CA ILE A 176 11.42 5.52 -7.77
C ILE A 176 11.49 5.16 -9.25
N ARG A 177 11.97 3.96 -9.54
CA ARG A 177 12.13 3.45 -10.89
C ARG A 177 11.46 2.10 -11.05
N ILE A 178 11.23 1.73 -12.29
CA ILE A 178 10.64 0.47 -12.67
C ILE A 178 11.68 -0.29 -13.48
N ASP A 179 11.97 -1.51 -13.06
CA ASP A 179 12.77 -2.46 -13.82
C ASP A 179 12.01 -3.79 -13.96
N GLN A 180 12.71 -4.82 -14.43
CA GLN A 180 12.17 -6.18 -14.59
C GLN A 180 11.64 -6.82 -13.29
N ARG A 181 11.98 -6.29 -12.12
CA ARG A 181 11.52 -6.72 -10.78
C ARG A 181 10.34 -5.87 -10.28
N GLY A 182 9.90 -4.89 -11.08
CA GLY A 182 8.83 -3.96 -10.74
C GLY A 182 9.37 -2.65 -10.19
N LYS A 183 8.58 -2.02 -9.31
CA LYS A 183 8.92 -0.75 -8.66
C LYS A 183 10.06 -0.95 -7.66
N GLY A 184 11.02 -0.02 -7.63
CA GLY A 184 12.14 -0.01 -6.69
C GLY A 184 12.55 1.42 -6.33
N ILE A 185 13.16 1.60 -5.16
CA ILE A 185 13.73 2.88 -4.73
C ILE A 185 15.24 2.90 -4.95
N TYR A 186 15.75 3.97 -5.55
CA TYR A 186 17.15 4.10 -5.93
C TYR A 186 17.77 5.37 -5.35
N ALA A 187 19.04 5.30 -4.95
CA ALA A 187 19.78 6.46 -4.47
C ALA A 187 20.08 7.42 -5.63
N LYS A 188 19.89 8.73 -5.42
CA LYS A 188 20.30 9.79 -6.36
C LYS A 188 21.64 10.42 -6.00
N ARG A 189 22.12 10.17 -4.79
CA ARG A 189 23.42 10.62 -4.27
C ARG A 189 24.08 9.51 -3.47
N VAL A 190 25.29 9.77 -2.99
CA VAL A 190 25.90 8.94 -1.96
C VAL A 190 25.09 9.07 -0.66
N ILE A 191 24.76 7.94 -0.03
CA ILE A 191 24.10 7.86 1.28
C ILE A 191 25.01 7.07 2.22
N SER A 192 25.33 7.64 3.38
CA SER A 192 26.30 7.06 4.31
C SER A 192 25.66 5.99 5.21
N PRO A 193 26.43 5.00 5.71
CA PRO A 193 25.94 4.10 6.75
C PRO A 193 25.44 4.87 7.98
N GLY A 194 24.31 4.46 8.55
CA GLY A 194 23.65 5.10 9.68
C GLY A 194 22.76 6.30 9.32
N GLU A 195 22.78 6.77 8.08
CA GLU A 195 21.95 7.89 7.63
C GLU A 195 20.48 7.47 7.51
N ASP A 196 19.58 8.27 8.11
CA ASP A 196 18.13 8.14 7.94
C ASP A 196 17.74 8.71 6.57
N ILE A 197 17.16 7.88 5.71
CA ILE A 197 16.86 8.22 4.31
C ILE A 197 15.51 8.92 4.21
N PHE A 198 14.46 8.28 4.76
CA PHE A 198 13.11 8.83 4.80
C PHE A 198 12.30 8.22 5.96
N THR A 199 11.22 8.91 6.33
CA THR A 199 10.17 8.41 7.22
C THR A 199 8.89 8.14 6.45
N ASP A 200 8.08 7.19 6.93
CA ASP A 200 6.81 6.84 6.32
C ASP A 200 5.75 6.55 7.40
N ILE A 201 4.49 6.88 7.11
CA ILE A 201 3.34 6.74 8.01
C ILE A 201 2.35 5.76 7.36
N PRO A 202 1.79 4.80 8.11
CA PRO A 202 0.88 3.84 7.52
C PRO A 202 -0.44 4.52 7.16
N ILE A 203 -0.93 4.29 5.93
CA ILE A 203 -2.25 4.79 5.50
C ILE A 203 -3.39 4.01 6.16
N VAL A 204 -3.16 2.74 6.48
CA VAL A 204 -4.05 1.89 7.26
C VAL A 204 -3.22 0.98 8.14
N HIS A 205 -3.66 0.77 9.38
CA HIS A 205 -3.00 -0.10 10.33
C HIS A 205 -3.98 -0.68 11.36
N ALA A 206 -3.57 -1.78 11.97
CA ALA A 206 -4.23 -2.31 13.16
C ALA A 206 -3.24 -3.09 14.02
N GLN A 207 -3.51 -3.12 15.31
CA GLN A 207 -2.72 -3.89 16.26
C GLN A 207 -2.84 -5.38 15.96
N THR A 208 -1.71 -6.08 16.03
CA THR A 208 -1.63 -7.54 15.85
C THR A 208 -2.44 -8.27 16.91
N VAL A 209 -3.06 -9.38 16.53
CA VAL A 209 -3.90 -10.21 17.42
C VAL A 209 -3.13 -10.66 18.67
N ASP A 210 -1.85 -10.96 18.51
CA ASP A 210 -0.96 -11.45 19.56
C ASP A 210 -0.75 -10.43 20.70
N THR A 211 -0.77 -9.13 20.36
CA THR A 211 -0.52 -8.05 21.34
C THR A 211 -1.81 -7.32 21.76
N LEU A 212 -2.89 -7.41 20.96
CA LEU A 212 -4.15 -6.67 21.16
C LEU A 212 -4.73 -6.79 22.58
N SER A 213 -4.62 -7.97 23.18
CA SER A 213 -5.24 -8.31 24.47
C SER A 213 -4.28 -8.24 25.67
N ILE A 214 -3.00 -7.95 25.44
CA ILE A 214 -1.98 -7.84 26.52
C ILE A 214 -1.32 -6.45 26.58
N SER A 215 -1.37 -5.70 25.47
CA SER A 215 -0.70 -4.40 25.32
C SER A 215 -1.69 -3.40 24.72
N PRO A 216 -2.70 -2.94 25.48
CA PRO A 216 -3.72 -2.05 24.96
C PRO A 216 -3.09 -0.78 24.41
N SER A 217 -3.66 -0.28 23.32
CA SER A 217 -3.12 0.87 22.60
C SER A 217 -4.24 1.70 22.00
N CYS A 218 -3.93 2.95 21.67
CA CYS A 218 -4.86 3.78 20.91
C CYS A 218 -4.99 3.22 19.50
N THR A 219 -6.22 2.89 19.08
CA THR A 219 -6.50 2.31 17.77
C THR A 219 -6.12 3.24 16.60
N THR A 220 -5.97 4.54 16.86
CA THR A 220 -5.65 5.58 15.86
C THR A 220 -4.16 5.93 15.81
N CYS A 221 -3.59 6.36 16.94
CA CYS A 221 -2.21 6.88 16.99
C CYS A 221 -1.18 5.87 17.50
N THR A 222 -1.60 4.65 17.86
CA THR A 222 -0.78 3.51 18.34
C THR A 222 -0.16 3.65 19.74
N THR A 223 -0.32 4.82 20.38
CA THR A 223 0.19 5.10 21.74
C THR A 223 -0.25 4.02 22.74
N SER A 224 0.67 3.52 23.57
CA SER A 224 0.32 2.55 24.61
C SER A 224 -0.68 3.14 25.59
N LEU A 225 -1.70 2.34 25.91
CA LEU A 225 -2.73 2.63 26.89
C LEU A 225 -2.61 1.71 28.11
N LEU A 226 -1.41 1.20 28.39
CA LEU A 226 -1.17 0.27 29.49
C LEU A 226 -1.47 0.92 30.84
N THR A 227 -2.54 0.47 31.49
CA THR A 227 -2.91 0.85 32.85
C THR A 227 -2.39 -0.17 33.88
N PRO A 228 -2.29 0.20 35.17
CA PRO A 228 -1.98 -0.75 36.23
C PRO A 228 -2.93 -1.94 36.25
N VAL A 229 -4.23 -1.69 36.02
CA VAL A 229 -5.28 -2.72 36.00
C VAL A 229 -4.96 -3.79 34.95
N VAL A 230 -4.54 -3.37 33.75
CA VAL A 230 -4.20 -4.28 32.67
C VAL A 230 -2.89 -5.02 32.95
N TYR A 231 -1.85 -4.33 33.42
CA TYR A 231 -0.56 -4.97 33.71
C TYR A 231 -0.66 -6.03 34.83
N PHE A 232 -1.33 -5.69 35.94
CA PHE A 232 -1.46 -6.60 37.08
C PHE A 232 -2.57 -7.66 36.88
N GLU A 233 -3.51 -7.44 35.95
CA GLU A 233 -4.63 -8.34 35.61
C GLU A 233 -5.39 -8.80 36.87
N ALA A 234 -5.64 -10.11 37.03
CA ALA A 234 -6.33 -10.68 38.19
C ALA A 234 -5.65 -10.39 39.54
N SER A 235 -4.37 -10.02 39.56
CA SER A 235 -3.69 -9.62 40.80
C SER A 235 -4.16 -8.26 41.28
N TRP A 236 -4.59 -7.37 40.38
CA TRP A 236 -5.04 -6.02 40.70
C TRP A 236 -6.16 -6.03 41.74
N SER A 237 -7.25 -6.76 41.45
CA SER A 237 -8.42 -6.85 42.35
C SER A 237 -8.13 -7.56 43.67
N ARG A 238 -7.01 -8.27 43.79
CA ARG A 238 -6.58 -8.94 45.03
C ARG A 238 -5.66 -8.07 45.88
N MET A 239 -5.13 -6.97 45.33
CA MET A 239 -4.28 -6.04 46.08
C MET A 239 -5.11 -5.21 47.07
N PRO A 240 -4.56 -4.88 48.25
CA PRO A 240 -5.19 -3.91 49.14
C PRO A 240 -5.40 -2.57 48.43
N GLU A 241 -6.54 -1.89 48.64
CA GLU A 241 -6.83 -0.58 48.03
C GLU A 241 -5.72 0.45 48.26
N LYS A 242 -5.10 0.43 49.44
CA LYS A 242 -3.95 1.30 49.76
C LYS A 242 -2.80 1.08 48.77
N LEU A 243 -2.50 -0.17 48.44
CA LEU A 243 -1.45 -0.53 47.50
C LEU A 243 -1.82 -0.11 46.07
N GLN A 244 -3.09 -0.31 45.67
CA GLN A 244 -3.60 0.14 44.37
C GLN A 244 -3.41 1.65 44.18
N ARG A 245 -3.83 2.47 45.16
CA ARG A 245 -3.66 3.92 45.12
C ARG A 245 -2.19 4.35 45.05
N GLN A 246 -1.32 3.67 45.79
CA GLN A 246 0.13 3.93 45.71
C GLN A 246 0.69 3.58 44.33
N ILE A 247 0.24 2.49 43.70
CA ILE A 247 0.64 2.16 42.33
C ILE A 247 0.18 3.25 41.36
N GLU A 248 -1.09 3.67 41.43
CA GLU A 248 -1.66 4.72 40.58
C GLU A 248 -0.91 6.05 40.71
N GLU A 249 -0.44 6.41 41.91
CA GLU A 249 0.35 7.61 42.15
C GLU A 249 1.67 7.64 41.36
N TYR A 250 2.34 6.50 41.22
CA TYR A 250 3.63 6.41 40.52
C TYR A 250 3.50 6.01 39.05
N TRP A 251 2.36 5.41 38.65
CA TRP A 251 2.12 5.00 37.28
C TRP A 251 1.88 6.23 36.39
N PRO A 252 2.45 6.29 35.17
CA PRO A 252 2.16 7.38 34.24
C PRO A 252 0.65 7.57 34.02
N THR A 253 0.15 8.79 34.18
CA THR A 253 -1.28 9.08 34.02
C THR A 253 -1.72 8.83 32.58
N ILE A 254 -2.62 7.87 32.40
CA ILE A 254 -3.21 7.48 31.12
C ILE A 254 -4.70 7.30 31.39
N THR A 255 -5.53 8.01 30.62
CA THR A 255 -7.00 7.92 30.73
C THR A 255 -7.56 7.51 29.36
N PRO A 256 -7.59 6.20 29.05
CA PRO A 256 -8.20 5.71 27.82
C PRO A 256 -9.66 6.15 27.75
N ILE A 257 -10.08 6.63 26.59
CA ILE A 257 -11.49 6.85 26.30
C ILE A 257 -11.97 5.80 25.30
N SER A 258 -13.20 5.35 25.46
CA SER A 258 -13.82 4.42 24.51
C SER A 258 -14.64 5.17 23.46
N CYS A 259 -15.04 4.45 22.41
CA CYS A 259 -16.18 4.87 21.61
C CYS A 259 -17.42 5.01 22.52
N PRO A 260 -18.26 6.05 22.37
CA PRO A 260 -19.50 6.19 23.14
C PRO A 260 -20.56 5.17 22.73
N TYR A 261 -20.42 4.57 21.54
CA TYR A 261 -21.40 3.64 20.99
C TYR A 261 -21.01 2.18 21.18
N CYS A 262 -19.72 1.83 21.29
CA CYS A 262 -19.28 0.44 21.40
C CYS A 262 -18.13 0.25 22.40
N PRO A 263 -17.98 -0.94 22.99
CA PRO A 263 -16.97 -1.20 24.01
C PRO A 263 -15.59 -1.64 23.46
N PHE A 264 -15.42 -1.74 22.12
CA PHE A 264 -14.29 -2.47 21.54
C PHE A 264 -13.04 -1.62 21.26
N GLU A 265 -13.20 -0.34 20.91
CA GLU A 265 -12.07 0.52 20.55
C GLU A 265 -11.74 1.54 21.64
N LEU A 266 -10.44 1.69 21.90
CA LEU A 266 -9.87 2.59 22.89
C LEU A 266 -9.00 3.65 22.21
N TYR A 267 -9.03 4.86 22.77
CA TYR A 267 -8.32 6.03 22.26
C TYR A 267 -7.61 6.77 23.38
N CYS A 268 -6.51 7.45 23.04
CA CYS A 268 -5.79 8.29 23.99
C CYS A 268 -6.44 9.69 24.18
N SER A 269 -7.30 10.10 23.25
CA SER A 269 -7.92 11.43 23.24
C SER A 269 -9.16 11.47 22.33
N GLU A 270 -10.01 12.48 22.52
CA GLU A 270 -11.19 12.73 21.69
C GLU A 270 -10.79 12.95 20.23
N LEU A 271 -9.68 13.66 19.97
CA LEU A 271 -9.12 13.83 18.63
C LEU A 271 -8.86 12.49 17.94
N CYS A 272 -8.26 11.52 18.65
CA CYS A 272 -8.00 10.20 18.08
C CYS A 272 -9.28 9.39 17.83
N ARG A 273 -10.27 9.50 18.73
CA ARG A 273 -11.59 8.87 18.58
C ARG A 273 -12.31 9.43 17.35
N ASP A 274 -12.35 10.75 17.21
CA ASP A 274 -13.08 11.43 16.13
C ASP A 274 -12.39 11.17 14.78
N LYS A 275 -11.05 11.14 14.74
CA LYS A 275 -10.29 10.72 13.56
C LYS A 275 -10.59 9.28 13.15
N ALA A 276 -10.69 8.33 14.09
CA ALA A 276 -11.09 6.95 13.78
C ALA A 276 -12.53 6.90 13.25
N TRP A 277 -13.46 7.61 13.90
CA TRP A 277 -14.86 7.70 13.47
C TRP A 277 -14.97 8.13 12.01
N ASN A 278 -14.27 9.20 11.63
CA ASN A 278 -14.33 9.76 10.28
C ASN A 278 -13.56 8.98 9.22
N SER A 279 -12.63 8.10 9.61
CA SER A 279 -11.77 7.36 8.67
C SER A 279 -12.21 5.92 8.43
N TYR A 280 -12.76 5.22 9.42
CA TYR A 280 -13.21 3.84 9.25
C TYR A 280 -14.24 3.40 10.29
N HIS A 281 -14.13 3.86 11.54
CA HIS A 281 -14.83 3.25 12.67
C HIS A 281 -16.34 3.43 12.57
N ARG A 282 -16.82 4.49 11.91
CA ARG A 282 -18.26 4.69 11.66
C ARG A 282 -18.89 3.53 10.87
N ILE A 283 -18.16 2.92 9.93
CA ILE A 283 -18.60 1.72 9.19
C ILE A 283 -18.43 0.45 10.03
N LEU A 284 -17.36 0.39 10.83
CA LEU A 284 -16.97 -0.80 11.61
C LEU A 284 -17.46 -0.77 13.07
N CYS A 285 -18.35 0.15 13.44
CA CYS A 285 -18.85 0.26 14.81
C CYS A 285 -19.97 -0.77 15.01
N PRO A 286 -19.89 -1.67 16.01
CA PRO A 286 -20.93 -2.68 16.26
C PRO A 286 -22.33 -2.14 16.51
N SER A 287 -22.44 -0.89 16.97
CA SER A 287 -23.74 -0.24 17.19
C SER A 287 -24.35 0.36 15.91
N ILE A 288 -23.55 0.50 14.86
CA ILE A 288 -24.01 0.89 13.52
C ILE A 288 -24.20 -0.35 12.64
N ASN A 289 -23.22 -1.27 12.66
CA ASN A 289 -23.27 -2.54 11.96
C ASN A 289 -23.00 -3.70 12.93
N PRO A 290 -24.05 -4.37 13.44
CA PRO A 290 -23.92 -5.47 14.40
C PRO A 290 -23.04 -6.64 13.94
N GLU A 291 -22.97 -6.91 12.63
CA GLU A 291 -22.15 -7.98 12.04
C GLU A 291 -20.65 -7.79 12.35
N THR A 292 -20.22 -6.54 12.59
CA THR A 292 -18.82 -6.24 12.95
C THR A 292 -18.40 -6.81 14.31
N THR A 293 -19.37 -7.15 15.19
CA THR A 293 -19.10 -7.79 16.48
C THR A 293 -18.29 -9.08 16.32
N GLU A 294 -18.61 -9.91 15.32
CA GLU A 294 -17.89 -11.16 15.09
C GLU A 294 -16.41 -10.91 14.75
N LEU A 295 -16.11 -9.84 13.99
CA LEU A 295 -14.74 -9.47 13.64
C LEU A 295 -13.91 -9.07 14.88
N TYR A 296 -14.47 -8.24 15.79
CA TYR A 296 -13.76 -7.88 17.02
C TYR A 296 -13.54 -9.09 17.92
N GLN A 297 -14.55 -9.94 18.07
CA GLN A 297 -14.43 -11.18 18.85
C GLN A 297 -13.39 -12.13 18.26
N PHE A 298 -13.34 -12.24 16.93
CA PHE A 298 -12.32 -12.99 16.22
C PHE A 298 -10.92 -12.44 16.52
N CYS A 299 -10.73 -11.12 16.40
CA CYS A 299 -9.44 -10.48 16.67
C CYS A 299 -9.03 -10.54 18.15
N ALA A 300 -9.98 -10.59 19.09
CA ALA A 300 -9.70 -10.71 20.52
C ALA A 300 -9.34 -12.14 20.95
N ASN A 301 -9.69 -13.16 20.16
CA ASN A 301 -9.50 -14.56 20.53
C ASN A 301 -8.09 -15.06 20.18
N LYS A 302 -7.21 -15.10 21.19
CA LYS A 302 -5.84 -15.61 21.11
C LYS A 302 -5.73 -17.06 20.60
N GLN A 303 -6.77 -17.89 20.75
CA GLN A 303 -6.73 -19.29 20.29
C GLN A 303 -6.90 -19.44 18.76
N ILE A 304 -7.25 -18.37 18.04
CA ILE A 304 -7.46 -18.40 16.59
C ILE A 304 -6.14 -18.23 15.82
N ILE A 305 -5.03 -17.98 16.51
CA ILE A 305 -3.66 -18.01 15.94
C ILE A 305 -3.23 -19.48 15.77
N VAL A 306 -3.99 -20.24 15.00
CA VAL A 306 -3.63 -21.58 14.53
C VAL A 306 -3.42 -21.47 13.03
N ARG A 307 -2.46 -22.24 12.52
CA ARG A 307 -1.93 -22.32 11.15
C ARG A 307 -2.98 -22.55 10.03
N GLU A 308 -4.27 -22.38 10.32
CA GLU A 308 -5.43 -22.74 9.52
C GLU A 308 -6.52 -21.65 9.46
N THR A 309 -6.37 -20.47 10.09
CA THR A 309 -7.46 -19.45 10.11
C THR A 309 -7.06 -18.05 9.65
N TRP A 310 -5.86 -17.58 9.97
CA TRP A 310 -5.31 -16.30 9.48
C TRP A 310 -3.81 -16.26 9.82
N ASN A 311 -2.95 -16.68 8.90
CA ASN A 311 -1.51 -16.84 9.15
C ASN A 311 -0.68 -15.66 8.62
N SER A 312 -1.21 -14.43 8.70
CA SER A 312 -0.48 -13.24 8.26
C SER A 312 0.11 -12.49 9.45
N ILE A 313 1.20 -11.76 9.20
CA ILE A 313 1.93 -10.92 10.17
C ILE A 313 1.05 -9.75 10.69
N PHE A 314 -0.19 -9.61 10.23
CA PHE A 314 -1.09 -8.49 10.51
C PHE A 314 -2.50 -8.93 10.88
N SER A 315 -3.20 -8.04 11.57
CA SER A 315 -4.58 -8.29 12.01
C SER A 315 -5.58 -8.29 10.85
N PRO A 316 -6.61 -9.17 10.87
CA PRO A 316 -7.75 -9.08 9.95
C PRO A 316 -8.43 -7.71 9.95
N MET A 317 -8.31 -6.97 11.06
CA MET A 317 -8.85 -5.62 11.17
C MET A 317 -8.23 -4.66 10.14
N VAL A 318 -6.98 -4.88 9.67
CA VAL A 318 -6.39 -4.07 8.60
C VAL A 318 -7.22 -4.18 7.31
N LEU A 319 -7.68 -5.39 6.97
CA LEU A 319 -8.51 -5.63 5.79
C LEU A 319 -9.87 -4.93 5.93
N ALA A 320 -10.51 -5.07 7.09
CA ALA A 320 -11.79 -4.41 7.33
C ALA A 320 -11.66 -2.88 7.27
N LYS A 321 -10.62 -2.31 7.90
CA LYS A 321 -10.36 -0.86 7.86
C LYS A 321 -10.11 -0.36 6.44
N LEU A 322 -9.33 -1.10 5.65
CA LEU A 322 -9.07 -0.75 4.26
C LEU A 322 -10.38 -0.62 3.46
N ILE A 323 -11.27 -1.61 3.57
CA ILE A 323 -12.54 -1.61 2.84
C ILE A 323 -13.46 -0.50 3.36
N ALA A 324 -13.54 -0.31 4.68
CA ALA A 324 -14.30 0.77 5.30
C ALA A 324 -13.82 2.17 4.84
N MET A 325 -12.51 2.36 4.70
CA MET A 325 -11.93 3.60 4.16
C MET A 325 -12.32 3.81 2.70
N ILE A 326 -12.28 2.76 1.86
CA ILE A 326 -12.75 2.85 0.46
C ILE A 326 -14.22 3.28 0.43
N ILE A 327 -15.09 2.63 1.22
CA ILE A 327 -16.51 2.96 1.29
C ILE A 327 -16.73 4.41 1.72
N LEU A 328 -16.05 4.88 2.77
CA LEU A 328 -16.18 6.27 3.23
C LEU A 328 -15.65 7.27 2.21
N ASN A 329 -14.59 6.95 1.48
CA ASN A 329 -14.10 7.81 0.39
C ASN A 329 -15.15 7.97 -0.71
N ILE A 330 -15.89 6.91 -1.05
CA ILE A 330 -17.02 6.99 -1.99
C ILE A 330 -18.10 7.91 -1.43
N VAL A 331 -18.55 7.68 -0.19
CA VAL A 331 -19.61 8.48 0.45
C VAL A 331 -19.23 9.97 0.47
N ASN A 332 -18.00 10.28 0.87
CA ASN A 332 -17.51 11.66 0.92
C ASN A 332 -17.47 12.30 -0.47
N SER A 333 -17.03 11.54 -1.50
CA SER A 333 -16.96 12.05 -2.88
C SER A 333 -18.34 12.37 -3.48
N VAL A 334 -19.38 11.63 -3.08
CA VAL A 334 -20.76 11.89 -3.52
C VAL A 334 -21.33 13.11 -2.81
N GLN A 335 -21.08 13.25 -1.50
CA GLN A 335 -21.65 14.33 -0.70
C GLN A 335 -21.00 15.70 -0.94
N ASP A 336 -19.72 15.77 -1.32
CA ASP A 336 -19.06 17.04 -1.69
C ASP A 336 -19.69 17.69 -2.94
N ASN A 337 -20.42 16.92 -3.77
CA ASN A 337 -21.15 17.45 -4.93
C ASN A 337 -22.53 18.04 -4.57
N ASP A 338 -23.12 17.62 -3.44
CA ASP A 338 -24.38 18.15 -2.91
C ASP A 338 -24.10 19.20 -1.83
N THR A 339 -23.85 20.43 -2.28
CA THR A 339 -23.60 21.59 -1.41
C THR A 339 -24.83 21.97 -0.59
N SER A 340 -25.08 21.29 0.54
CA SER A 340 -25.70 21.80 1.79
C SER A 340 -26.32 20.68 2.63
N ASN A 341 -25.50 19.88 3.33
CA ASN A 341 -25.76 19.33 4.68
C ASN A 341 -24.68 18.29 5.00
N GLY A 342 -24.34 18.13 6.28
CA GLY A 342 -23.31 17.18 6.72
C GLY A 342 -23.62 15.72 6.36
N ILE A 343 -22.62 14.84 6.53
CA ILE A 343 -22.63 13.41 6.15
C ILE A 343 -23.77 12.64 6.83
N ASP A 344 -24.93 12.54 6.17
CA ASP A 344 -26.05 11.69 6.59
C ASP A 344 -25.86 10.26 6.07
N LEU A 345 -25.59 9.33 6.98
CA LEU A 345 -25.45 7.90 6.67
C LEU A 345 -26.76 7.11 6.85
N ASN A 346 -27.82 7.74 7.35
CA ASN A 346 -29.11 7.09 7.48
C ASN A 346 -29.84 7.03 6.14
N HIS A 347 -29.38 7.77 5.14
CA HIS A 347 -29.77 7.62 3.76
C HIS A 347 -28.78 6.70 3.05
N SER A 348 -29.25 5.50 2.68
CA SER A 348 -28.51 4.63 1.75
C SER A 348 -28.42 5.36 0.41
N PHE A 349 -27.20 5.61 -0.07
CA PHE A 349 -26.98 6.10 -1.42
C PHE A 349 -26.76 4.89 -2.33
N THR A 350 -27.65 4.69 -3.29
CA THR A 350 -27.31 3.85 -4.44
C THR A 350 -26.36 4.67 -5.30
N VAL A 351 -25.07 4.33 -5.30
CA VAL A 351 -24.21 4.70 -6.42
C VAL A 351 -24.85 4.00 -7.62
N GLU A 352 -25.54 4.75 -8.50
CA GLU A 352 -26.17 4.15 -9.68
C GLU A 352 -25.10 3.36 -10.44
N GLU A 353 -25.45 2.16 -10.90
CA GLU A 353 -24.56 1.21 -11.59
C GLU A 353 -23.86 1.79 -12.83
N THR A 354 -24.27 2.99 -13.27
CA THR A 354 -23.75 3.68 -14.45
C THR A 354 -22.56 4.61 -14.19
N ASP A 355 -22.29 4.99 -12.93
CA ASP A 355 -21.11 5.80 -12.57
C ASP A 355 -20.02 4.92 -11.94
N GLU A 356 -19.30 4.15 -12.77
CA GLU A 356 -18.11 3.39 -12.34
C GLU A 356 -16.96 4.30 -11.81
N GLY A 357 -17.05 5.62 -12.04
CA GLY A 357 -16.02 6.61 -11.72
C GLY A 357 -15.68 6.74 -10.22
N PRO A 358 -16.65 7.03 -9.32
CA PRO A 358 -16.36 7.24 -7.89
C PRO A 358 -15.85 5.98 -7.17
N LEU A 359 -16.40 4.80 -7.51
CA LEU A 359 -15.95 3.53 -6.93
C LEU A 359 -14.51 3.21 -7.32
N GLU A 360 -14.19 3.32 -8.61
CA GLU A 360 -12.84 3.04 -9.09
C GLU A 360 -11.85 4.04 -8.48
N HIS A 361 -12.18 5.33 -8.46
CA HIS A 361 -11.34 6.36 -7.83
C HIS A 361 -11.06 6.10 -6.35
N ALA A 362 -12.07 5.69 -5.57
CA ALA A 362 -11.87 5.35 -4.17
C ALA A 362 -10.93 4.15 -3.99
N LYS A 363 -11.05 3.13 -4.87
CA LYS A 363 -10.15 1.96 -4.89
C LYS A 363 -8.72 2.33 -5.29
N GLU A 364 -8.52 3.37 -6.11
CA GLU A 364 -7.20 3.83 -6.55
C GLU A 364 -6.29 4.25 -5.40
N THR A 365 -6.85 4.67 -4.26
CA THR A 365 -6.10 5.08 -3.05
C THR A 365 -5.16 3.98 -2.53
N PHE A 366 -5.45 2.72 -2.86
CA PHE A 366 -4.65 1.56 -2.46
C PHE A 366 -4.06 0.81 -3.66
N SER A 367 -4.12 1.38 -4.86
CA SER A 367 -3.72 0.69 -6.10
C SER A 367 -2.20 0.56 -6.27
N GLU A 368 -1.42 1.32 -5.51
CA GLU A 368 0.05 1.28 -5.51
C GLU A 368 0.64 0.06 -4.79
N PHE A 369 -0.18 -0.64 -3.99
CA PHE A 369 0.18 -1.85 -3.28
C PHE A 369 -0.01 -3.07 -4.17
N ILE A 370 1.08 -3.80 -4.40
CA ILE A 370 1.10 -4.97 -5.28
C ILE A 370 0.31 -6.10 -4.65
N SER A 371 -0.54 -6.76 -5.44
CA SER A 371 -1.26 -7.97 -5.04
C SER A 371 -0.69 -9.16 -5.82
N SER A 372 -0.05 -10.11 -5.15
CA SER A 372 0.46 -11.33 -5.80
C SER A 372 0.36 -12.55 -4.90
N GLY A 373 -0.30 -13.59 -5.38
CA GLY A 373 -0.36 -14.85 -4.68
C GLY A 373 -1.30 -15.86 -5.32
N ASP A 374 -1.45 -17.01 -4.68
CA ASP A 374 -2.34 -18.07 -5.13
C ASP A 374 -3.79 -17.76 -4.72
N PRO A 375 -4.71 -17.46 -5.64
CA PRO A 375 -6.09 -17.11 -5.31
C PRO A 375 -6.85 -18.24 -4.59
N THR A 376 -6.32 -19.47 -4.59
CA THR A 376 -6.92 -20.60 -3.85
C THR A 376 -6.55 -20.60 -2.38
N TYR A 377 -5.49 -19.89 -1.95
CA TYR A 377 -5.05 -19.86 -0.55
C TYR A 377 -6.17 -19.36 0.37
N ILE A 378 -7.02 -18.45 -0.09
CA ILE A 378 -8.11 -17.93 0.74
C ILE A 378 -9.15 -18.96 1.12
N ARG A 379 -9.28 -20.02 0.31
CA ARG A 379 -10.16 -21.15 0.61
C ARG A 379 -9.70 -21.93 1.84
N THR A 380 -8.45 -21.73 2.28
CA THR A 380 -7.94 -22.25 3.55
C THR A 380 -8.41 -21.45 4.76
N ILE A 381 -8.97 -20.25 4.57
CA ILE A 381 -9.47 -19.36 5.63
C ILE A 381 -10.93 -18.92 5.42
N PRO A 382 -11.88 -19.86 5.21
CA PRO A 382 -13.24 -19.59 4.76
C PRO A 382 -14.06 -18.76 5.78
N ARG A 383 -13.73 -18.87 7.07
CA ARG A 383 -14.41 -18.11 8.13
C ARG A 383 -14.21 -16.60 7.96
N MET A 384 -13.02 -16.16 7.59
CA MET A 384 -12.76 -14.72 7.44
C MET A 384 -13.49 -14.14 6.23
N LEU A 385 -13.53 -14.88 5.11
CA LEU A 385 -14.34 -14.49 3.95
C LEU A 385 -15.82 -14.33 4.33
N LYS A 386 -16.36 -15.24 5.14
CA LYS A 386 -17.73 -15.13 5.63
C LYS A 386 -17.95 -13.88 6.48
N ILE A 387 -17.08 -13.62 7.47
CA ILE A 387 -17.17 -12.43 8.33
C ILE A 387 -17.16 -11.15 7.49
N MET A 388 -16.22 -11.02 6.56
CA MET A 388 -16.10 -9.82 5.74
C MET A 388 -17.30 -9.64 4.81
N ARG A 389 -17.85 -10.72 4.23
CA ARG A 389 -19.08 -10.67 3.43
C ARG A 389 -20.28 -10.21 4.24
N ASN A 390 -20.46 -10.75 5.44
CA ASN A 390 -21.55 -10.35 6.31
C ASN A 390 -21.49 -8.86 6.64
N ILE A 391 -20.29 -8.33 6.87
CA ILE A 391 -20.08 -6.90 7.16
C ILE A 391 -20.37 -6.06 5.92
N PHE A 392 -19.68 -6.29 4.80
CA PHE A 392 -19.63 -5.35 3.68
C PHE A 392 -20.74 -5.53 2.64
N ASN A 393 -21.39 -6.70 2.60
CA ASN A 393 -22.59 -6.89 1.79
C ASN A 393 -23.88 -6.68 2.60
N HIS A 394 -23.77 -6.16 3.83
CA HIS A 394 -24.93 -5.93 4.68
C HIS A 394 -25.86 -4.88 4.04
N PRO A 395 -27.19 -5.08 4.02
CA PRO A 395 -28.14 -4.13 3.39
C PRO A 395 -28.12 -2.72 3.99
N SER A 396 -27.57 -2.54 5.20
CA SER A 396 -27.43 -1.22 5.84
C SER A 396 -26.15 -0.48 5.45
N MET A 397 -25.34 -1.02 4.53
CA MET A 397 -24.17 -0.31 4.04
C MET A 397 -24.58 0.96 3.28
N PRO A 398 -23.87 2.08 3.45
CA PRO A 398 -24.26 3.35 2.84
C PRO A 398 -24.10 3.36 1.31
N VAL A 399 -23.34 2.41 0.77
CA VAL A 399 -23.14 2.18 -0.67
C VAL A 399 -23.16 0.68 -0.93
N HIS A 400 -23.69 0.28 -2.09
CA HIS A 400 -23.61 -1.12 -2.52
C HIS A 400 -22.17 -1.44 -2.95
N TYR A 401 -21.44 -2.13 -2.10
CA TYR A 401 -20.08 -2.60 -2.37
C TYR A 401 -20.10 -4.13 -2.43
N GLU A 402 -20.05 -4.70 -3.64
CA GLU A 402 -20.05 -6.16 -3.78
C GLU A 402 -18.70 -6.76 -3.34
N PHE A 403 -18.64 -7.25 -2.10
CA PHE A 403 -17.47 -7.92 -1.54
C PHE A 403 -17.54 -9.43 -1.79
N ASN A 404 -16.93 -9.88 -2.89
CA ASN A 404 -16.90 -11.29 -3.32
C ASN A 404 -15.52 -11.96 -3.08
N GLU A 405 -15.34 -13.21 -3.54
CA GLU A 405 -14.08 -13.96 -3.31
C GLU A 405 -12.90 -13.33 -4.07
N GLN A 406 -13.16 -12.73 -5.23
CA GLN A 406 -12.13 -12.05 -6.02
C GLN A 406 -11.66 -10.78 -5.32
N GLU A 407 -12.59 -9.94 -4.84
CA GLU A 407 -12.23 -8.73 -4.09
C GLU A 407 -11.51 -9.09 -2.79
N PHE A 408 -11.97 -10.12 -2.06
CA PHE A 408 -11.25 -10.62 -0.88
C PHE A 408 -9.81 -10.99 -1.24
N ASN A 409 -9.62 -11.86 -2.23
CA ASN A 409 -8.30 -12.33 -2.65
C ASN A 409 -7.38 -11.17 -3.01
N TYR A 410 -7.89 -10.22 -3.80
CA TYR A 410 -7.14 -9.05 -4.21
C TYR A 410 -6.68 -8.24 -3.00
N ARG A 411 -7.59 -7.85 -2.11
CA ARG A 411 -7.28 -7.04 -0.91
C ARG A 411 -6.42 -7.78 0.11
N PHE A 412 -6.66 -9.08 0.29
CA PHE A 412 -5.83 -9.91 1.15
C PHE A 412 -4.37 -9.89 0.68
N TYR A 413 -4.12 -10.12 -0.61
CA TYR A 413 -2.77 -10.13 -1.14
C TYR A 413 -2.15 -8.73 -1.23
N GLN A 414 -2.95 -7.68 -1.41
CA GLN A 414 -2.47 -6.31 -1.23
C GLN A 414 -1.90 -6.10 0.18
N ILE A 415 -2.52 -6.64 1.21
CA ILE A 415 -2.00 -6.51 2.57
C ILE A 415 -0.85 -7.52 2.79
N ALA A 416 -1.00 -8.77 2.36
CA ALA A 416 -0.02 -9.83 2.56
C ALA A 416 1.36 -9.53 1.96
N CYS A 417 1.38 -8.88 0.80
CA CYS A 417 2.62 -8.55 0.11
C CYS A 417 3.27 -7.26 0.59
N ASN A 418 2.55 -6.37 1.29
CA ASN A 418 3.03 -5.00 1.56
C ASN A 418 2.98 -4.58 3.02
N ALA A 419 2.33 -5.34 3.90
CA ALA A 419 2.24 -4.98 5.31
C ALA A 419 3.62 -5.03 5.98
N GLN A 420 3.95 -3.96 6.70
CA GLN A 420 5.13 -3.85 7.53
C GLN A 420 4.71 -3.83 9.00
N SER A 421 5.41 -4.61 9.83
CA SER A 421 5.24 -4.55 11.27
C SER A 421 5.94 -3.32 11.82
N PHE A 422 5.29 -2.62 12.73
CA PHE A 422 5.88 -1.48 13.44
C PHE A 422 5.27 -1.35 14.84
N SER A 423 5.92 -0.58 15.69
CA SER A 423 5.45 -0.29 17.05
C SER A 423 5.38 1.21 17.30
N SER A 424 4.66 1.61 18.34
CA SER A 424 4.65 2.99 18.78
C SER A 424 5.90 3.31 19.58
N PRO A 425 6.54 4.47 19.37
CA PRO A 425 7.58 5.00 20.26
C PRO A 425 7.12 5.15 21.72
N THR A 426 5.82 5.22 21.95
CA THR A 426 5.24 5.18 23.31
C THR A 426 4.95 3.74 23.70
N TYR A 427 6.01 3.02 24.04
CA TYR A 427 6.02 1.61 24.41
C TYR A 427 5.37 1.34 25.78
N ALA A 428 4.73 0.17 25.92
CA ALA A 428 4.30 -0.37 27.19
C ALA A 428 5.49 -0.52 28.16
N THR A 429 6.64 -0.96 27.64
CA THR A 429 7.91 -1.07 28.36
C THR A 429 8.39 0.29 28.87
N THR A 430 8.19 1.36 28.10
CA THR A 430 8.53 2.73 28.53
C THR A 430 7.66 3.20 29.69
N ILE A 431 6.35 2.93 29.65
CA ILE A 431 5.43 3.23 30.76
C ILE A 431 5.87 2.49 32.03
N TYR A 432 6.14 1.19 31.91
CA TYR A 432 6.59 0.34 33.00
C TYR A 432 7.94 0.80 33.59
N THR A 433 8.90 1.11 32.74
CA THR A 433 10.22 1.60 33.17
C THR A 433 10.10 2.93 33.90
N ARG A 434 9.26 3.84 33.40
CA ARG A 434 9.00 5.12 34.06
C ARG A 434 8.30 4.95 35.41
N PHE A 435 7.36 4.01 35.52
CA PHE A 435 6.74 3.63 36.79
C PHE A 435 7.79 3.14 37.81
N LEU A 436 8.65 2.20 37.43
CA LEU A 436 9.70 1.69 38.31
C LEU A 436 10.70 2.79 38.70
N TYR A 437 11.05 3.67 37.76
CA TYR A 437 11.90 4.83 38.03
C TYR A 437 11.25 5.77 39.06
N ASN A 438 9.97 6.10 38.87
CA ASN A 438 9.22 6.96 39.78
C ASN A 438 9.20 6.37 41.21
N ILE A 439 8.95 5.07 41.35
CA ILE A 439 9.02 4.39 42.66
C ILE A 439 10.43 4.51 43.24
N ARG A 440 11.47 4.08 42.52
CA ARG A 440 12.84 4.06 43.05
C ARG A 440 13.33 5.42 43.52
N GLN A 441 12.90 6.50 42.88
CA GLN A 441 13.33 7.86 43.20
C GLN A 441 12.51 8.54 44.29
N ARG A 442 11.22 8.19 44.42
CA ARG A 442 10.25 8.95 45.23
C ARG A 442 9.65 8.14 46.38
N ASP A 443 9.80 6.82 46.37
CA ASP A 443 9.21 5.94 47.38
C ASP A 443 9.92 6.06 48.72
N LYS A 444 9.19 6.58 49.71
CA LYS A 444 9.60 6.60 51.13
C LYS A 444 8.98 5.46 51.95
N SER A 445 8.14 4.63 51.32
CA SER A 445 7.26 3.66 51.98
C SER A 445 7.70 2.20 51.85
N GLY A 446 8.74 1.91 51.06
CA GLY A 446 9.18 0.54 50.78
C GLY A 446 8.27 -0.20 49.80
N LEU A 447 7.45 0.52 49.05
CA LEU A 447 6.54 0.03 48.01
C LEU A 447 7.26 -0.89 47.02
N TYR A 448 8.48 -0.56 46.59
CA TYR A 448 9.21 -1.42 45.64
C TYR A 448 9.39 -2.85 46.16
N LYS A 449 9.73 -3.00 47.46
CA LYS A 449 9.90 -4.30 48.11
C LYS A 449 8.57 -5.06 48.18
N THR A 450 7.48 -4.37 48.49
CA THR A 450 6.13 -4.95 48.52
C THR A 450 5.67 -5.40 47.12
N LEU A 451 6.02 -4.65 46.08
CA LEU A 451 5.62 -4.95 44.70
C LEU A 451 6.38 -6.12 44.08
N GLN A 452 7.56 -6.48 44.59
CA GLN A 452 8.36 -7.58 44.01
C GLN A 452 7.58 -8.88 43.84
N THR A 453 6.61 -9.17 44.72
CA THR A 453 5.77 -10.37 44.63
C THR A 453 4.66 -10.29 43.57
N TYR A 454 4.38 -9.10 43.04
CA TYR A 454 3.31 -8.81 42.08
C TYR A 454 3.80 -8.46 40.68
N LEU A 455 5.07 -8.06 40.53
CA LEU A 455 5.65 -7.71 39.23
C LEU A 455 5.78 -8.97 38.35
N LYS A 456 5.32 -8.87 37.10
CA LYS A 456 5.35 -9.96 36.11
C LYS A 456 6.56 -9.89 35.16
N GLY A 457 7.40 -8.88 35.31
CA GLY A 457 8.48 -8.56 34.38
C GLY A 457 8.10 -7.42 33.44
N GLU A 458 8.94 -7.15 32.45
CA GLU A 458 8.65 -6.12 31.44
C GLU A 458 7.39 -6.53 30.64
N PRO A 459 6.44 -5.61 30.42
CA PRO A 459 5.28 -5.88 29.59
C PRO A 459 5.72 -6.10 28.14
N VAL A 460 4.88 -6.81 27.38
CA VAL A 460 5.05 -6.91 25.94
C VAL A 460 4.65 -5.57 25.31
N ASP A 461 5.39 -5.12 24.31
CA ASP A 461 5.04 -3.92 23.57
C ASP A 461 3.98 -4.18 22.50
N GLN A 462 3.16 -3.16 22.25
CA GLN A 462 2.14 -3.23 21.22
C GLN A 462 2.78 -3.23 19.82
N VAL A 463 2.38 -4.20 18.99
CA VAL A 463 2.87 -4.36 17.61
C VAL A 463 1.72 -4.22 16.65
N PHE A 464 1.92 -3.48 15.57
CA PHE A 464 0.93 -3.20 14.53
C PHE A 464 1.42 -3.73 13.19
N GLY A 465 0.47 -4.08 12.32
CA GLY A 465 0.73 -4.21 10.89
C GLY A 465 0.10 -3.04 10.15
N GLY A 466 0.84 -2.42 9.23
CA GLY A 466 0.34 -1.28 8.44
C GLY A 466 0.87 -1.26 7.01
N LEU A 467 0.17 -0.51 6.15
CA LEU A 467 0.55 -0.27 4.76
C LEU A 467 1.24 1.08 4.62
N PHE A 468 2.49 1.08 4.17
CA PHE A 468 3.35 2.25 4.06
C PHE A 468 3.61 2.56 2.58
N PRO A 469 3.09 3.68 2.03
CA PRO A 469 3.12 3.93 0.59
C PRO A 469 4.53 3.92 0.01
N LEU A 470 5.47 4.63 0.64
CA LEU A 470 6.83 4.75 0.13
C LEU A 470 7.63 3.49 0.44
N GLN A 471 7.57 2.98 1.68
CA GLN A 471 8.33 1.80 2.09
C GLN A 471 7.95 0.53 1.32
N SER A 472 6.67 0.35 0.95
CA SER A 472 6.23 -0.78 0.14
C SER A 472 6.88 -0.86 -1.25
N SER A 473 7.56 0.21 -1.68
CA SER A 473 8.30 0.29 -2.94
C SER A 473 9.75 -0.21 -2.83
N ILE A 474 10.23 -0.60 -1.64
CA ILE A 474 11.61 -1.08 -1.43
C ILE A 474 11.69 -2.58 -1.62
N ASN A 475 12.47 -3.05 -2.59
CA ASN A 475 12.62 -4.48 -2.87
C ASN A 475 13.43 -5.27 -1.83
N HIS A 476 13.32 -6.59 -1.92
CA HIS A 476 14.04 -7.51 -1.07
C HIS A 476 15.49 -7.78 -1.50
N SER A 477 16.41 -7.85 -0.53
CA SER A 477 17.70 -8.56 -0.63
C SER A 477 17.99 -9.35 0.65
N CYS A 478 18.58 -10.55 0.54
CA CYS A 478 19.06 -11.30 1.71
C CYS A 478 20.39 -10.73 2.29
N ASP A 479 21.01 -9.79 1.57
CA ASP A 479 22.11 -8.93 2.01
C ASP A 479 21.65 -7.48 1.78
N ASN A 480 20.74 -7.04 2.66
CA ASN A 480 20.00 -5.79 2.51
C ASN A 480 20.86 -4.57 2.80
N SER A 481 20.67 -3.53 1.98
CA SER A 481 21.35 -2.24 2.14
C SER A 481 20.76 -1.34 3.23
N CYS A 482 19.50 -1.55 3.60
CA CYS A 482 18.75 -0.69 4.52
C CYS A 482 18.02 -1.52 5.59
N GLU A 483 17.75 -0.90 6.74
CA GLU A 483 16.89 -1.44 7.80
C GLU A 483 15.68 -0.54 8.04
N ILE A 484 14.59 -1.15 8.48
CA ILE A 484 13.39 -0.46 8.93
C ILE A 484 13.48 -0.29 10.45
N MET A 485 13.27 0.92 10.94
CA MET A 485 13.20 1.22 12.36
C MET A 485 11.87 1.89 12.70
N ASP A 486 11.30 1.56 13.85
CA ASP A 486 10.15 2.28 14.39
C ASP A 486 10.54 3.73 14.72
N CYS A 487 9.62 4.67 14.49
CA CYS A 487 9.83 6.07 14.89
C CYS A 487 8.53 6.84 15.12
N GLN A 488 8.64 7.99 15.78
CA GLN A 488 7.57 8.98 15.85
C GLN A 488 7.77 9.92 14.67
N VAL A 489 6.86 9.88 13.68
CA VAL A 489 7.00 10.71 12.47
C VAL A 489 6.41 12.10 12.72
N THR A 490 5.23 12.18 13.32
CA THR A 490 4.61 13.41 13.83
C THR A 490 4.17 13.21 15.27
N PRO A 491 3.86 14.25 16.06
CA PRO A 491 3.37 14.07 17.42
C PRO A 491 2.12 13.16 17.53
N GLU A 492 1.33 13.07 16.46
CA GLU A 492 0.07 12.31 16.40
C GLU A 492 0.18 10.97 15.65
N ALA A 493 1.33 10.66 15.02
CA ALA A 493 1.50 9.48 14.18
C ALA A 493 2.86 8.80 14.36
N ALA A 494 2.82 7.57 14.87
CA ALA A 494 3.93 6.64 14.77
C ALA A 494 4.04 6.11 13.33
N GLY A 495 5.24 5.68 12.97
CA GLY A 495 5.52 5.09 11.68
C GLY A 495 6.88 4.44 11.68
N ILE A 496 7.52 4.46 10.52
CA ILE A 496 8.84 3.87 10.34
C ILE A 496 9.80 4.87 9.73
N LYS A 497 11.09 4.56 9.86
CA LYS A 497 12.15 5.19 9.08
C LYS A 497 13.04 4.15 8.43
N VAL A 498 13.57 4.50 7.27
CA VAL A 498 14.51 3.68 6.51
C VAL A 498 15.91 4.20 6.79
N ARG A 499 16.76 3.35 7.40
CA ARG A 499 18.14 3.68 7.72
C ARG A 499 19.11 2.89 6.86
N CYS A 500 20.11 3.58 6.34
CA CYS A 500 21.16 2.99 5.52
C CYS A 500 22.10 2.12 6.37
N LYS A 501 22.30 0.84 6.02
CA LYS A 501 23.26 -0.07 6.69
C LYS A 501 24.64 -0.02 6.06
N HIS A 502 24.69 0.19 4.74
CA HIS A 502 25.90 0.13 3.93
C HIS A 502 25.90 1.29 2.96
N GLN A 503 27.07 1.89 2.70
CA GLN A 503 27.16 3.05 1.84
C GLN A 503 26.54 2.77 0.47
N LEU A 504 25.59 3.61 0.06
CA LEU A 504 24.95 3.58 -1.25
C LEU A 504 25.55 4.65 -2.15
N LYS A 505 25.69 4.34 -3.44
CA LYS A 505 26.10 5.26 -4.50
C LYS A 505 24.88 5.68 -5.34
N PRO A 506 24.98 6.78 -6.12
CA PRO A 506 23.94 7.11 -7.09
C PRO A 506 23.67 5.93 -8.03
N GLY A 507 22.41 5.55 -8.16
CA GLY A 507 21.96 4.41 -8.96
C GLY A 507 21.88 3.08 -8.21
N ASP A 508 22.41 2.98 -6.99
CA ASP A 508 22.21 1.78 -6.16
C ASP A 508 20.76 1.70 -5.69
N GLU A 509 20.21 0.49 -5.68
CA GLU A 509 18.86 0.22 -5.18
C GLU A 509 18.87 0.08 -3.66
N LEU A 510 17.91 0.73 -3.01
CA LEU A 510 17.59 0.50 -1.62
C LEU A 510 16.87 -0.82 -1.50
N THR A 511 17.32 -1.66 -0.57
CA THR A 511 16.78 -3.00 -0.33
C THR A 511 16.66 -3.30 1.15
N ILE A 512 15.60 -4.01 1.53
CA ILE A 512 15.33 -4.52 2.89
C ILE A 512 15.20 -6.04 2.88
N ASN A 513 15.06 -6.68 4.04
CA ASN A 513 14.80 -8.12 4.14
C ASN A 513 13.34 -8.42 4.47
N TYR A 514 12.68 -9.28 3.69
CA TYR A 514 11.29 -9.70 3.92
C TYR A 514 11.19 -11.01 4.71
N VAL A 515 12.32 -11.66 4.94
CA VAL A 515 12.41 -12.97 5.59
C VAL A 515 13.49 -12.96 6.64
N ASP A 516 13.41 -13.91 7.55
CA ASP A 516 14.45 -14.18 8.53
C ASP A 516 15.76 -14.58 7.83
N LEU A 517 16.78 -13.76 8.03
CA LEU A 517 18.10 -13.93 7.45
C LEU A 517 18.93 -15.04 8.14
N ALA A 518 18.49 -15.56 9.28
CA ALA A 518 19.10 -16.71 9.95
C ALA A 518 18.79 -18.05 9.26
N LEU A 519 17.70 -18.09 8.48
CA LEU A 519 17.34 -19.28 7.71
C LEU A 519 18.34 -19.54 6.58
N GLY A 520 18.55 -20.82 6.25
CA GLY A 520 19.32 -21.22 5.08
C GLY A 520 18.66 -20.80 3.77
N ARG A 521 19.45 -20.71 2.69
CA ARG A 521 19.02 -20.23 1.37
C ARG A 521 17.73 -20.86 0.88
N ARG A 522 17.63 -22.19 0.93
CA ARG A 522 16.44 -22.96 0.49
C ARG A 522 15.18 -22.47 1.20
N ALA A 523 15.23 -22.33 2.52
CA ALA A 523 14.09 -21.89 3.33
C ALA A 523 13.71 -20.44 3.02
N ARG A 524 14.70 -19.53 2.96
CA ARG A 524 14.45 -18.12 2.59
C ARG A 524 13.76 -18.01 1.22
N ARG A 525 14.30 -18.68 0.20
CA ARG A 525 13.75 -18.67 -1.17
C ARG A 525 12.36 -19.30 -1.24
N ALA A 526 12.11 -20.38 -0.52
CA ALA A 526 10.78 -21.00 -0.45
C ALA A 526 9.74 -20.07 0.21
N MET A 527 10.10 -19.39 1.30
CA MET A 527 9.23 -18.40 1.95
C MET A 527 8.93 -17.22 1.02
N LEU A 528 9.95 -16.66 0.36
CA LEU A 528 9.77 -15.58 -0.61
C LEU A 528 8.87 -16.00 -1.76
N LYS A 529 9.05 -17.21 -2.30
CA LYS A 529 8.19 -17.73 -3.36
C LYS A 529 6.75 -17.91 -2.88
N ARG A 530 6.55 -18.38 -1.65
CA ARG A 530 5.21 -18.57 -1.08
C ARG A 530 4.48 -17.26 -0.77
N ALA A 531 5.18 -16.28 -0.21
CA ALA A 531 4.57 -15.05 0.31
C ALA A 531 4.57 -13.87 -0.69
N TYR A 532 5.55 -13.83 -1.59
CA TYR A 532 5.78 -12.72 -2.53
C TYR A 532 5.94 -13.18 -3.98
N ASN A 533 5.80 -14.47 -4.26
CA ASN A 533 5.77 -15.06 -5.60
C ASN A 533 7.06 -14.91 -6.45
N PHE A 534 8.21 -14.54 -5.88
CA PHE A 534 9.48 -14.41 -6.61
C PHE A 534 10.61 -15.29 -6.06
N TRP A 535 11.61 -15.54 -6.90
CA TRP A 535 12.85 -16.21 -6.50
C TRP A 535 13.94 -15.16 -6.27
N CYS A 536 14.49 -15.10 -5.06
CA CYS A 536 15.58 -14.17 -4.79
C CYS A 536 16.87 -14.59 -5.49
N GLU A 537 17.48 -13.63 -6.19
CA GLU A 537 18.73 -13.73 -6.94
C GLU A 537 19.80 -12.73 -6.44
N CYS A 538 19.63 -12.20 -5.22
CA CYS A 538 20.62 -11.32 -4.62
C CYS A 538 21.99 -12.02 -4.47
N GLN A 539 23.06 -11.22 -4.31
CA GLN A 539 24.43 -11.70 -4.16
C GLN A 539 24.57 -12.84 -3.13
N ARG A 540 23.90 -12.73 -1.97
CA ARG A 540 23.91 -13.80 -0.96
C ARG A 540 23.28 -15.09 -1.46
N CYS A 541 22.14 -15.03 -2.14
CA CYS A 541 21.50 -16.21 -2.74
C CYS A 541 22.30 -16.78 -3.92
N THR A 542 23.15 -16.00 -4.58
CA THR A 542 24.03 -16.49 -5.64
C THR A 542 25.19 -17.32 -5.09
N PHE A 543 25.72 -16.94 -3.92
CA PHE A 543 26.93 -17.55 -3.33
C PHE A 543 26.67 -18.48 -2.14
N GLU A 544 25.43 -18.67 -1.70
CA GLU A 544 25.03 -19.72 -0.77
C GLU A 544 24.52 -20.97 -1.52
N GLY A 545 24.74 -22.15 -0.92
CA GLY A 545 24.19 -23.41 -1.40
C GLY A 545 22.87 -23.78 -0.70
N ASP A 546 22.15 -24.76 -1.25
CA ASP A 546 20.94 -25.29 -0.59
C ASP A 546 21.24 -26.48 0.32
N ASP A 547 22.31 -27.23 0.06
CA ASP A 547 22.81 -28.34 0.86
C ASP A 547 24.28 -28.66 0.57
N ALA A 548 24.84 -29.59 1.33
CA ALA A 548 26.22 -30.04 1.20
C ALA A 548 26.47 -30.98 0.02
N TYR A 549 25.44 -31.36 -0.74
CA TYR A 549 25.54 -32.39 -1.76
C TYR A 549 25.67 -31.82 -3.18
N SER A 550 25.52 -30.50 -3.35
CA SER A 550 25.79 -29.80 -4.61
C SER A 550 26.86 -28.72 -4.41
N CYS A 551 27.84 -28.67 -5.31
CA CYS A 551 28.85 -27.63 -5.30
C CYS A 551 28.20 -26.27 -5.58
N THR A 552 28.42 -25.31 -4.70
CA THR A 552 27.81 -23.97 -4.81
C THR A 552 28.29 -23.22 -6.06
N GLU A 553 29.53 -23.47 -6.50
CA GLU A 553 30.11 -22.85 -7.72
C GLU A 553 29.67 -23.57 -9.00
N CYS A 554 30.10 -24.82 -9.21
CA CYS A 554 29.94 -25.52 -10.49
C CYS A 554 28.69 -26.40 -10.58
N LYS A 555 27.86 -26.43 -9.52
CA LYS A 555 26.62 -27.21 -9.40
C LYS A 555 26.76 -28.74 -9.49
N THR A 556 27.99 -29.25 -9.65
CA THR A 556 28.28 -30.70 -9.63
C THR A 556 27.76 -31.34 -8.34
N LEU A 557 27.12 -32.51 -8.48
CA LEU A 557 26.66 -33.30 -7.35
C LEU A 557 27.80 -34.09 -6.73
N SER A 558 27.77 -34.23 -5.41
CA SER A 558 28.70 -35.05 -4.66
C SER A 558 28.61 -36.53 -5.03
N PRO A 559 29.70 -37.30 -4.90
CA PRO A 559 29.69 -38.72 -5.24
C PRO A 559 28.64 -39.50 -4.43
N VAL A 560 27.98 -40.45 -5.10
CA VAL A 560 27.13 -41.45 -4.44
C VAL A 560 28.03 -42.38 -3.63
N ILE A 561 27.58 -42.72 -2.43
CA ILE A 561 28.25 -43.66 -1.52
C ILE A 561 27.26 -44.74 -1.10
N ASP A 562 27.78 -45.86 -0.62
CA ASP A 562 26.98 -46.89 0.02
C ASP A 562 26.29 -46.33 1.27
N ASN A 563 25.15 -46.92 1.64
CA ASN A 563 24.39 -46.49 2.81
C ASN A 563 25.27 -46.58 4.08
N PRO A 564 25.63 -45.45 4.71
CA PRO A 564 26.50 -45.46 5.88
C PRO A 564 25.81 -46.02 7.13
N ASN A 565 24.48 -46.15 7.12
CA ASN A 565 23.71 -46.77 8.19
C ASN A 565 22.57 -47.62 7.60
N PRO A 566 22.67 -48.96 7.62
CA PRO A 566 21.65 -49.86 7.07
C PRO A 566 20.23 -49.65 7.62
N ASN A 567 20.10 -49.07 8.81
CA ASN A 567 18.82 -48.78 9.46
C ASN A 567 18.23 -47.42 9.08
N LEU A 568 18.98 -46.56 8.38
CA LEU A 568 18.44 -45.33 7.79
C LEU A 568 18.05 -45.60 6.34
N THR A 569 16.80 -45.32 6.01
CA THR A 569 16.33 -45.23 4.62
C THR A 569 16.26 -43.75 4.22
N ASN A 570 16.77 -43.40 3.03
CA ASN A 570 16.70 -42.04 2.50
C ASN A 570 15.59 -41.93 1.43
N GLY A 571 14.48 -42.65 1.64
CA GLY A 571 13.50 -42.92 0.58
C GLY A 571 14.17 -43.53 -0.66
N ASN A 572 13.75 -43.09 -1.85
CA ASN A 572 14.33 -43.51 -3.14
C ASN A 572 15.61 -42.73 -3.53
N ALA A 573 16.17 -41.89 -2.65
CA ALA A 573 17.32 -41.05 -2.98
C ALA A 573 18.66 -41.71 -2.60
N PRO A 574 19.69 -41.65 -3.48
CA PRO A 574 20.99 -42.24 -3.20
C PRO A 574 21.72 -41.49 -2.06
N PHE A 575 22.47 -42.22 -1.24
CA PHE A 575 23.36 -41.62 -0.24
C PHE A 575 24.54 -40.93 -0.93
N ARG A 576 24.92 -39.74 -0.47
CA ARG A 576 26.04 -38.97 -1.04
C ARG A 576 26.97 -38.47 0.04
N LYS A 577 28.27 -38.36 -0.28
CA LYS A 577 29.28 -37.79 0.63
C LYS A 577 29.21 -36.26 0.60
N PRO A 578 28.96 -35.55 1.72
CA PRO A 578 28.88 -34.10 1.71
C PRO A 578 30.20 -33.44 1.30
N PHE A 579 30.13 -32.36 0.52
CA PHE A 579 31.27 -31.50 0.24
C PHE A 579 31.69 -30.70 1.47
N PRO A 580 32.96 -30.30 1.59
CA PRO A 580 33.40 -29.37 2.62
C PRO A 580 32.65 -28.04 2.55
N ALA A 581 32.14 -27.61 3.69
CA ALA A 581 31.56 -26.28 3.85
C ALA A 581 32.65 -25.20 3.91
N CYS A 582 32.33 -23.98 3.50
CA CYS A 582 33.14 -22.82 3.80
C CYS A 582 33.34 -22.71 5.32
N SER A 583 34.58 -22.68 5.77
CA SER A 583 34.92 -22.67 7.20
C SER A 583 34.38 -21.46 7.96
N ARG A 584 34.14 -20.34 7.26
CA ARG A 584 33.64 -19.09 7.84
C ARG A 584 32.12 -19.03 7.89
N CYS A 585 31.42 -19.03 6.75
CA CYS A 585 29.96 -18.84 6.71
C CYS A 585 29.16 -20.14 6.90
N ARG A 586 29.76 -21.30 6.59
CA ARG A 586 29.12 -22.62 6.61
C ARG A 586 27.84 -22.77 5.76
N ASN A 587 27.55 -21.79 4.90
CA ASN A 587 26.38 -21.75 4.02
C ASN A 587 26.72 -21.97 2.53
N ALA A 588 27.96 -22.33 2.23
CA ALA A 588 28.42 -22.66 0.87
C ALA A 588 29.31 -23.89 0.93
N TRP A 589 29.21 -24.76 -0.07
CA TRP A 589 29.91 -26.06 -0.13
C TRP A 589 30.60 -26.23 -1.47
N TYR A 590 31.84 -26.74 -1.47
CA TYR A 590 32.67 -26.79 -2.67
C TYR A 590 33.26 -28.17 -2.93
N CYS A 591 33.16 -28.65 -4.17
CA CYS A 591 33.76 -29.93 -4.57
C CYS A 591 35.30 -29.90 -4.58
N SER A 592 35.90 -28.71 -4.66
CA SER A 592 37.35 -28.52 -4.71
C SER A 592 37.76 -27.13 -4.21
N SER A 593 39.03 -27.00 -3.85
CA SER A 593 39.64 -25.70 -3.51
C SER A 593 39.64 -24.72 -4.70
N ALA A 594 39.65 -25.23 -5.95
CA ALA A 594 39.54 -24.41 -7.15
C ALA A 594 38.16 -23.73 -7.22
N CYS A 595 37.08 -24.48 -7.03
CA CYS A 595 35.72 -23.95 -6.97
C CYS A 595 35.56 -22.92 -5.83
N GLN A 596 36.12 -23.19 -4.65
CA GLN A 596 36.10 -22.23 -3.55
C GLN A 596 36.81 -20.92 -3.90
N LYS A 597 38.02 -21.00 -4.48
CA LYS A 597 38.80 -19.80 -4.90
C LYS A 597 38.07 -19.01 -5.98
N GLN A 598 37.41 -19.70 -6.92
CA GLN A 598 36.63 -19.07 -7.98
C GLN A 598 35.42 -18.31 -7.41
N ALA A 599 34.59 -18.97 -6.60
CA ALA A 599 33.47 -18.33 -5.91
C ALA A 599 33.91 -17.13 -5.07
N TRP A 600 35.05 -17.25 -4.38
CA TRP A 600 35.64 -16.17 -3.58
C TRP A 600 35.98 -14.93 -4.41
N LYS A 601 36.55 -15.13 -5.61
CA LYS A 601 36.88 -14.03 -6.54
C LYS A 601 35.62 -13.38 -7.12
N GLN A 602 34.62 -14.18 -7.47
CA GLN A 602 33.39 -13.69 -8.10
C GLN A 602 32.50 -12.87 -7.16
N GLY A 603 32.49 -13.15 -5.85
CA GLY A 603 31.70 -12.34 -4.93
C GLY A 603 31.44 -12.95 -3.55
N HIS A 604 31.70 -14.24 -3.34
CA HIS A 604 31.46 -14.86 -2.03
C HIS A 604 32.18 -14.11 -0.89
N LYS A 605 33.38 -13.55 -1.13
CA LYS A 605 34.10 -12.77 -0.12
C LYS A 605 33.31 -11.60 0.47
N LEU A 606 32.34 -11.04 -0.27
CA LEU A 606 31.52 -9.91 0.14
C LEU A 606 30.37 -10.32 1.07
N ILE A 607 29.86 -11.56 0.92
CA ILE A 607 28.73 -12.09 1.69
C ILE A 607 29.14 -13.12 2.75
N CYS A 608 30.42 -13.52 2.77
CA CYS A 608 30.93 -14.56 3.66
C CYS A 608 31.05 -14.06 5.11
N ARG A 609 29.99 -14.23 5.89
CA ARG A 609 29.92 -13.91 7.31
C ARG A 609 29.10 -14.93 8.09
N ASP A 610 29.22 -14.90 9.42
CA ASP A 610 28.45 -15.77 10.31
C ASP A 610 27.09 -15.11 10.60
N TRP A 611 26.11 -15.40 9.74
CA TRP A 611 24.76 -14.85 9.82
C TRP A 611 24.00 -15.27 11.10
N THR A 612 24.47 -16.27 11.83
CA THR A 612 23.87 -16.66 13.12
C THR A 612 24.26 -15.74 14.27
N LYS A 613 25.41 -15.05 14.17
CA LYS A 613 25.94 -14.14 15.19
C LYS A 613 25.52 -12.68 15.02
N GLU A 614 25.08 -12.26 13.84
CA GLU A 614 24.53 -10.90 13.63
C GLU A 614 23.17 -10.69 14.34
N ARG A 615 22.55 -11.76 14.86
CA ARG A 615 21.31 -11.74 15.66
C ARG A 615 21.40 -10.85 16.91
N SER A 616 22.59 -10.73 17.51
CA SER A 616 22.80 -10.03 18.79
C SER A 616 22.75 -8.50 18.69
N SER A 617 22.80 -7.94 17.49
CA SER A 617 22.85 -6.48 17.24
C SER A 617 21.53 -5.88 16.76
N SER A 618 20.61 -6.69 16.23
CA SER A 618 19.35 -6.22 15.62
C SER A 618 18.09 -6.64 16.39
N SER A 619 18.23 -7.42 17.48
CA SER A 619 17.13 -7.74 18.42
C SER A 619 17.26 -7.01 19.77
N ALA A 620 18.12 -6.00 19.82
CA ALA A 620 18.42 -5.21 21.02
C ALA A 620 18.04 -3.72 20.90
N ASN A 621 17.20 -3.34 19.92
CA ASN A 621 16.63 -2.00 19.82
C ASN A 621 15.14 -2.07 19.52
#